data_AF-A0A195F5U3-F1
#
_entry.id   AF-A0A195F5U3-F1
#
_cell.length_a   1.000
_cell.length_b   1.000
_cell.length_c   1.000
_cell.angle_alpha   90.00
_cell.angle_beta   90.00
_cell.angle_gamma   90.00
#
_symmetry.space_group_name_H-M   'P 1'
#
loop_
_entity.id
_entity.type
_entity.pdbx_description
1 polymer ?
#
loop_
_entity_poly.entity_id
_entity_poly.type
_entity_poly.pdbx_seq_one_letter_code
_entity_poly.pdbx_strand_id
1 'polypeptide(L)'
;MPVVVTTDELAQEQSVDKELKALLNSNTSLKLRKLHLDKTNRTVYCDISQDDVRPYVPGSLRKAIIETVHSLSHPGVRATINLIAQRFVAWNE
;
A
#
# COMPACT_ATOMS: atom_id res chain seq x y z
N MET A 1 -5.72 -17.59 9.04
CA MET A 1 -6.03 -16.32 9.72
C MET A 1 -5.66 -15.19 8.77
N PRO A 2 -6.48 -14.14 8.60
CA PRO A 2 -6.10 -13.02 7.74
C PRO A 2 -4.82 -12.37 8.31
N VAL A 3 -3.84 -12.14 7.44
CA VAL A 3 -2.58 -11.48 7.82
C VAL A 3 -2.87 -9.97 7.87
N VAL A 4 -3.18 -9.48 9.07
CA VAL A 4 -3.38 -8.05 9.29
C VAL A 4 -2.03 -7.37 9.22
N VAL A 5 -1.75 -6.72 8.09
CA VAL A 5 -0.56 -5.88 7.93
C VAL A 5 -0.73 -4.66 8.83
N THR A 6 0.21 -4.46 9.75
CA THR A 6 0.20 -3.32 10.68
C THR A 6 0.86 -2.09 10.05
N THR A 7 0.58 -0.90 10.57
CA THR A 7 1.27 0.33 10.14
C THR A 7 2.78 0.24 10.35
N ASP A 8 3.22 -0.41 11.44
CA ASP A 8 4.64 -0.62 11.75
C ASP A 8 5.32 -1.50 10.70
N GLU A 9 4.70 -2.63 10.36
CA GLU A 9 5.19 -3.56 9.34
C GLU A 9 5.23 -2.88 7.97
N LEU A 10 4.19 -2.13 7.61
CA LEU A 10 4.14 -1.37 6.37
C LEU A 10 5.26 -0.34 6.30
N ALA A 11 5.50 0.42 7.37
CA ALA A 11 6.56 1.41 7.44
C ALA A 11 7.96 0.77 7.36
N GLN A 12 8.14 -0.38 8.00
CA GLN A 12 9.39 -1.13 7.96
C GLN A 12 9.69 -1.63 6.55
N GLU A 13 8.74 -2.30 5.91
CA GLU A 13 8.91 -2.84 4.57
C GLU A 13 9.12 -1.73 3.52
N GLN A 14 8.39 -0.62 3.62
CA GLN A 14 8.63 0.54 2.77
C GLN A 14 10.04 1.13 2.91
N SER A 15 10.68 1.04 4.09
CA SER A 15 12.02 1.60 4.29
C SER A 15 13.11 0.84 3.50
N VAL A 16 12.89 -0.45 3.29
CA VAL A 16 13.82 -1.35 2.58
C VAL A 16 13.42 -1.58 1.12
N ASP A 17 12.19 -1.26 0.74
CA ASP A 17 11.65 -1.46 -0.61
C ASP A 17 12.44 -0.67 -1.67
N LYS A 18 12.98 -1.39 -2.65
CA LYS A 18 13.79 -0.82 -3.75
C LYS A 18 12.93 -0.17 -4.82
N GLU A 19 11.74 -0.71 -5.09
CA GLU A 19 10.80 -0.17 -6.07
C GLU A 19 10.29 1.20 -5.61
N LEU A 20 9.97 1.33 -4.33
CA LEU A 20 9.58 2.60 -3.73
C LEU A 20 10.69 3.64 -3.89
N LYS A 21 11.95 3.27 -3.65
CA LYS A 21 13.10 4.15 -3.88
C LYS A 21 13.23 4.53 -5.35
N ALA A 22 13.00 3.61 -6.28
CA ALA A 22 13.01 3.92 -7.71
C ALA A 22 11.88 4.89 -8.07
N LEU A 23 10.66 4.68 -7.55
CA LEU A 23 9.50 5.54 -7.80
C LEU A 23 9.70 6.96 -7.29
N LEU A 24 10.28 7.12 -6.09
CA LEU A 24 10.59 8.42 -5.50
C LEU A 24 11.60 9.22 -6.35
N ASN A 25 12.44 8.54 -7.12
CA ASN A 25 13.44 9.15 -8.00
C ASN A 25 13.02 9.19 -9.48
N SER A 26 11.82 8.68 -9.81
CA SER A 26 11.33 8.57 -11.19
C SER A 26 10.32 9.67 -11.48
N ASN A 27 10.22 10.07 -12.76
CA ASN A 27 9.21 11.01 -13.21
C ASN A 27 7.89 10.27 -13.46
N THR A 28 7.12 10.04 -12.40
CA THR A 28 5.80 9.38 -12.46
C THR A 28 4.70 10.38 -12.11
N SER A 29 3.44 10.06 -12.45
CA SER A 29 2.29 10.85 -12.02
C SER A 29 1.96 10.68 -10.53
N LEU A 30 2.59 9.71 -9.85
CA LEU A 30 2.38 9.46 -8.43
C LEU A 30 2.99 10.58 -7.58
N LYS A 31 2.24 11.04 -6.58
CA LYS A 31 2.70 12.04 -5.61
C LYS A 31 2.90 11.37 -4.26
N LEU A 32 4.02 10.67 -4.12
CA LEU A 32 4.34 9.92 -2.91
C LEU A 32 4.86 10.85 -1.80
N ARG A 33 4.17 10.83 -0.64
CA ARG A 33 4.56 11.60 0.56
C ARG A 33 4.47 10.74 1.81
N LYS A 34 5.36 11.01 2.77
CA LYS A 34 5.29 10.43 4.12
C LYS A 34 4.13 11.05 4.90
N LEU A 35 3.24 10.20 5.42
CA LEU A 35 2.10 10.57 6.25
C LEU A 35 2.03 9.69 7.51
N HIS A 36 1.48 10.23 8.58
CA HIS A 36 1.09 9.48 9.78
C HIS A 36 -0.32 8.94 9.55
N LEU A 37 -0.50 7.61 9.51
CA LEU A 37 -1.82 7.00 9.32
C LEU A 37 -2.58 6.78 10.62
N ASP A 38 -1.88 6.76 11.75
CA ASP A 38 -2.42 6.50 13.07
C ASP A 38 -1.71 7.36 14.12
N LYS A 39 -2.01 7.12 15.40
CA LYS A 39 -1.36 7.79 16.53
C LYS A 39 0.09 7.31 16.75
N THR A 40 0.62 6.43 15.89
CA THR A 40 2.00 5.98 16.03
C THR A 40 2.96 7.04 15.48
N ASN A 41 4.19 7.04 15.98
CA ASN A 41 5.24 7.91 15.47
C ASN A 41 5.82 7.43 14.12
N ARG A 42 5.23 6.39 13.50
CA ARG A 42 5.66 5.92 12.18
C ARG A 42 5.01 6.74 11.08
N THR A 43 5.79 6.92 10.01
CA THR A 43 5.31 7.49 8.76
C THR A 43 5.39 6.45 7.67
N VAL A 44 4.37 6.40 6.83
CA VAL A 44 4.37 5.59 5.61
C VAL A 44 4.24 6.49 4.39
N TYR A 45 4.81 6.07 3.27
CA TYR A 45 4.60 6.67 1.98
C TYR A 45 3.20 6.35 1.47
N CYS A 46 2.47 7.41 1.11
CA CYS A 46 1.16 7.36 0.49
C CYS A 46 1.18 8.16 -0.80
N ASP A 47 0.44 7.70 -1.80
CA ASP A 47 0.10 8.52 -2.95
C ASP A 47 -1.03 9.48 -2.59
N ILE A 48 -0.79 10.76 -2.88
CA ILE A 48 -1.74 11.86 -2.72
C ILE A 48 -2.06 12.54 -4.07
N SER A 49 -1.86 11.83 -5.18
CA SER A 49 -2.15 12.34 -6.52
C SER A 49 -3.65 12.44 -6.81
N GLN A 50 -4.46 11.67 -6.09
CA GLN A 50 -5.92 11.65 -6.17
C GLN A 50 -6.55 12.24 -4.91
N ASP A 51 -7.88 12.38 -4.91
CA ASP A 51 -8.63 12.89 -3.76
C ASP A 51 -8.47 11.99 -2.52
N ASP A 52 -8.36 10.67 -2.73
CA ASP A 52 -8.13 9.70 -1.67
C ASP A 52 -6.64 9.45 -1.43
N VAL A 53 -6.25 9.45 -0.16
CA VAL A 53 -4.90 9.06 0.29
C VAL A 53 -4.78 7.55 0.21
N ARG A 54 -3.84 7.06 -0.61
CA ARG A 54 -3.62 5.62 -0.82
C ARG A 54 -2.21 5.20 -0.34
N PRO A 55 -2.06 4.37 0.69
CA PRO A 55 -0.75 3.87 1.10
C PRO A 55 -0.08 3.05 0.00
N TYR A 56 1.23 3.25 -0.16
CA TYR A 56 2.04 2.41 -1.05
C TYR A 56 2.26 1.04 -0.43
N VAL A 57 2.10 -0.02 -1.22
CA VAL A 57 2.28 -1.40 -0.77
C VAL A 57 3.57 -1.98 -1.34
N PRO A 58 4.57 -2.25 -0.48
CA PRO A 58 5.79 -2.98 -0.84
C PRO A 58 5.50 -4.34 -1.47
N GLY A 59 6.39 -4.81 -2.34
CA GLY A 59 6.25 -6.10 -3.02
C GLY A 59 6.03 -7.27 -2.06
N SER A 60 6.75 -7.27 -0.93
CA SER A 60 6.65 -8.29 0.13
C SER A 60 5.27 -8.39 0.77
N LEU A 61 4.53 -7.27 0.84
CA LEU A 61 3.23 -7.20 1.51
C LEU A 61 2.03 -7.35 0.56
N ARG A 62 2.24 -7.35 -0.77
CA ARG A 62 1.15 -7.44 -1.76
C ARG A 62 0.27 -8.66 -1.53
N LYS A 63 0.87 -9.84 -1.34
CA LYS A 63 0.13 -11.09 -1.13
C LYS A 63 -0.70 -11.06 0.14
N ALA A 64 -0.12 -10.58 1.25
CA ALA A 64 -0.81 -10.47 2.53
C ALA A 64 -2.02 -9.52 2.45
N ILE A 65 -1.87 -8.37 1.78
CA ILE A 65 -2.98 -7.42 1.58
C ILE A 65 -4.07 -8.04 0.69
N ILE A 66 -3.71 -8.72 -0.40
CA ILE A 66 -4.67 -9.40 -1.27
C ILE A 66 -5.47 -10.46 -0.49
N GLU A 67 -4.78 -11.31 0.27
CA GLU A 67 -5.41 -12.37 1.07
C GLU A 67 -6.33 -11.79 2.15
N THR A 68 -5.92 -10.71 2.81
CA THR A 68 -6.72 -10.06 3.84
C THR A 68 -7.98 -9.41 3.27
N VAL A 69 -7.86 -8.68 2.15
CA VAL A 69 -9.02 -8.07 1.47
C VAL A 69 -9.97 -9.15 0.95
N HIS A 70 -9.43 -10.24 0.39
CA HIS A 70 -10.24 -11.36 -0.08
C HIS A 70 -10.99 -12.06 1.07
N SER A 71 -10.31 -12.28 2.20
CA SER A 71 -10.90 -12.96 3.37
C SER A 71 -11.98 -12.12 4.06
N LEU A 72 -11.84 -10.78 4.07
CA LEU A 72 -12.74 -9.89 4.79
C LEU A 72 -14.13 -9.75 4.15
N SER A 73 -14.25 -9.93 2.84
CA SER A 73 -15.51 -9.65 2.12
C SER A 73 -16.03 -10.83 1.29
N HIS A 74 -15.33 -11.98 1.29
CA HIS A 74 -15.49 -13.06 0.29
C HIS A 74 -15.78 -12.55 -1.14
N PRO A 75 -15.15 -11.46 -1.60
CA PRO A 75 -15.50 -10.90 -2.89
C PRO A 75 -14.86 -11.76 -3.99
N GLY A 76 -15.52 -11.87 -5.15
CA GLY A 76 -14.89 -12.43 -6.34
C GLY A 76 -13.61 -11.66 -6.69
N VAL A 77 -12.65 -12.32 -7.34
CA VAL A 77 -11.30 -11.80 -7.64
C VAL A 77 -11.31 -10.35 -8.16
N ARG A 78 -12.24 -10.02 -9.05
CA ARG A 78 -12.36 -8.69 -9.66
C ARG A 78 -12.76 -7.60 -8.66
N ALA A 79 -13.61 -7.94 -7.70
CA ALA A 79 -13.99 -7.02 -6.63
C ALA A 79 -12.85 -6.83 -5.61
N THR A 80 -12.06 -7.87 -5.32
CA THR A 80 -10.81 -7.75 -4.53
C THR A 80 -9.84 -6.76 -5.19
N ILE A 81 -9.56 -6.92 -6.48
CA ILE A 81 -8.62 -6.06 -7.22
C ILE A 81 -9.10 -4.60 -7.23
N ASN A 82 -10.38 -4.37 -7.50
CA ASN A 82 -10.94 -3.01 -7.48
C ASN A 82 -10.82 -2.35 -6.10
N LEU A 83 -11.11 -3.10 -5.03
CA LEU A 83 -11.01 -2.57 -3.67
C LEU A 83 -9.55 -2.25 -3.31
N ILE A 84 -8.60 -3.09 -3.74
CA ILE A 84 -7.18 -2.82 -3.54
C ILE A 84 -6.76 -1.56 -4.29
N ALA A 85 -7.12 -1.42 -5.57
CA ALA A 85 -6.73 -0.26 -6.38
C ALA A 85 -7.34 1.07 -5.88
N GLN A 86 -8.50 1.02 -5.24
CA GLN A 86 -9.12 2.18 -4.60
C GLN A 86 -8.42 2.59 -3.31
N ARG A 87 -7.93 1.61 -2.52
CA ARG A 87 -7.41 1.86 -1.16
C ARG A 87 -5.90 1.91 -1.07
N PHE A 88 -5.20 1.30 -2.02
CA PHE A 88 -3.76 1.12 -2.01
C PHE A 88 -3.18 1.44 -3.38
N VAL A 89 -1.90 1.81 -3.39
CA VAL A 89 -1.11 1.89 -4.61
C VAL A 89 0.00 0.86 -4.53
N ALA A 90 0.18 0.08 -5.60
CA ALA A 90 1.32 -0.80 -5.77
C ALA A 90 1.86 -0.56 -7.17
N TRP A 91 3.17 -0.76 -7.35
CA TRP A 91 3.71 -0.82 -8.70
C TRP A 91 3.21 -2.12 -9.35
N ASN A 92 2.60 -2.01 -10.53
CA ASN A 92 2.27 -3.16 -11.34
C ASN A 92 3.54 -3.55 -12.10
N GLU A 93 3.98 -4.81 -11.95
CA GLU A 93 4.73 -5.47 -13.01
C GLU A 93 3.81 -5.75 -14.21
#